data_AF-A0A7H4LYI2-F1
#
_entry.id   AF-A0A7H4LYI2-F1
#
_cell.length_a   1.000
_cell.length_b   1.000
_cell.length_c   1.000
_cell.angle_alpha   90.00
_cell.angle_beta   90.00
_cell.angle_gamma   90.00
#
_symmetry.space_group_name_H-M   'P 1'
#
loop_
_entity.id
_entity.type
_entity.pdbx_description
1 polymer ?
#
loop_
_entity_poly.entity_id
_entity_poly.type
_entity_poly.pdbx_seq_one_letter_code
_entity_poly.pdbx_strand_id
1 'polypeptide(L)'
;MKRLTPAWLAVSLACCFSAGTLAADALQTKAFSNMPADFIKGADISTLLDAEKHGAKFFNHNNQPQDPIAILKADGVNYVRLRLWVDPKDAQGQRYGGGDNDLAATLALAKRAKAQGMKLLLDFHYSDFWTDPGKQFKPKAWGENGLSAAENHDPRLHPRHDCPL
;
A
#
# COMPACT_ATOMS: atom_id res chain seq x y z
N MET A 1 -4.93 71.27 7.23
CA MET A 1 -4.29 70.87 5.96
C MET A 1 -2.79 70.76 6.17
N LYS A 2 -2.25 69.53 6.21
CA LYS A 2 -0.82 69.24 6.08
C LYS A 2 -0.72 68.03 5.16
N ARG A 3 -0.17 68.25 3.97
CA ARG A 3 0.00 67.24 2.92
C ARG A 3 1.28 66.47 3.23
N LEU A 4 1.18 65.15 3.38
CA LEU A 4 2.33 64.24 3.42
C LEU A 4 2.43 63.58 2.04
N THR A 5 3.54 63.81 1.36
CA THR A 5 3.88 63.26 0.05
C THR A 5 4.42 61.83 0.19
N PRO A 6 4.20 60.94 -0.80
CA PRO A 6 4.71 59.57 -0.78
C PRO A 6 6.09 59.55 -1.43
N ALA A 7 7.12 59.44 -0.63
CA ALA A 7 8.41 58.95 -1.08
C ALA A 7 8.93 58.04 0.03
N TRP A 8 9.75 57.06 -0.34
CA TRP A 8 10.43 56.12 0.57
C TRP A 8 9.63 54.88 0.98
N LEU A 9 9.40 53.97 0.03
CA LEU A 9 9.43 52.51 0.25
C LEU A 9 9.41 51.76 -1.10
N ALA A 10 10.34 52.12 -1.98
CA ALA A 10 10.53 51.46 -3.28
C ALA A 10 11.97 50.95 -3.42
N VAL A 11 12.52 50.27 -2.41
CA VAL A 11 13.80 49.56 -2.51
C VAL A 11 13.80 48.40 -1.52
N SER A 12 13.31 47.22 -1.93
CA SER A 12 13.69 45.89 -1.39
C SER A 12 13.04 44.73 -2.17
N LEU A 13 12.77 44.90 -3.48
CA LEU A 13 12.16 43.85 -4.32
C LEU A 13 13.16 43.16 -5.26
N ALA A 14 14.45 43.17 -4.94
CA ALA A 14 15.47 42.69 -5.87
C ALA A 14 16.63 41.97 -5.18
N CYS A 15 16.34 40.97 -4.34
CA CYS A 15 17.33 39.98 -3.88
C CYS A 15 16.58 38.82 -3.21
N CYS A 16 16.00 37.90 -4.00
CA CYS A 16 15.68 36.50 -3.62
C CYS A 16 14.86 35.82 -4.75
N PHE A 17 15.32 35.90 -6.00
CA PHE A 17 14.76 35.09 -7.10
C PHE A 17 15.90 34.47 -7.90
N SER A 18 16.71 33.66 -7.22
CA SER A 18 17.64 32.74 -7.86
C SER A 18 17.63 31.41 -7.11
N ALA A 19 16.44 30.88 -6.82
CA ALA A 19 16.32 29.45 -6.58
C ALA A 19 16.50 28.77 -7.94
N GLY A 20 17.73 28.38 -8.25
CA GLY A 20 18.01 27.56 -9.42
C GLY A 20 17.13 26.32 -9.36
N THR A 21 16.27 26.15 -10.36
CA THR A 21 15.53 24.92 -10.55
C THR A 21 16.54 23.80 -10.76
N LEU A 22 16.78 22.97 -9.74
CA LEU A 22 17.36 21.65 -9.96
C LEU A 22 16.31 20.87 -10.74
N ALA A 23 16.38 20.95 -12.06
CA ALA A 23 15.65 20.02 -12.93
C ALA A 23 16.17 18.63 -12.54
N ALA A 24 15.31 17.81 -11.94
CA ALA A 24 15.63 16.42 -11.70
C ALA A 24 16.00 15.81 -13.06
N ASP A 25 17.17 15.18 -13.12
CA ASP A 25 17.64 14.51 -14.32
C ASP A 25 16.58 13.50 -14.74
N ALA A 26 16.11 13.60 -15.99
CA ALA A 26 15.02 12.75 -16.47
C ALA A 26 15.51 11.30 -16.46
N LEU A 27 14.89 10.47 -15.62
CA LEU A 27 15.27 9.08 -15.46
C LEU A 27 15.04 8.34 -16.79
N GLN A 28 16.12 8.11 -17.54
CA GLN A 28 16.11 7.38 -18.80
C GLN A 28 15.93 5.90 -18.51
N THR A 29 14.68 5.43 -18.56
CA THR A 29 14.37 4.00 -18.48
C THR A 29 14.42 3.38 -19.87
N LYS A 30 15.13 2.26 -20.01
CA LYS A 30 15.09 1.46 -21.23
C LYS A 30 13.77 0.69 -21.24
N ALA A 31 12.91 0.98 -22.21
CA ALA A 31 11.69 0.20 -22.40
C ALA A 31 12.04 -1.27 -22.68
N PHE A 32 11.36 -2.19 -22.00
CA PHE A 32 11.39 -3.59 -22.38
C PHE A 32 10.69 -3.74 -23.73
N SER A 33 11.43 -4.16 -24.76
CA SER A 33 10.87 -4.51 -26.07
C SER A 33 10.32 -5.93 -26.05
N ASN A 34 9.29 -6.19 -26.86
CA ASN A 34 8.71 -7.52 -27.10
C ASN A 34 8.09 -8.22 -25.87
N MET A 35 7.54 -7.46 -24.91
CA MET A 35 6.76 -8.07 -23.82
C MET A 35 5.50 -8.74 -24.40
N PRO A 36 5.21 -10.01 -24.04
CA PRO A 36 3.99 -10.68 -24.47
C PRO A 36 2.74 -9.88 -24.08
N ALA A 37 1.72 -9.87 -24.95
CA ALA A 37 0.49 -9.12 -24.71
C ALA A 37 -0.27 -9.59 -23.45
N ASP A 38 -0.08 -10.85 -23.07
CA ASP A 38 -0.66 -11.52 -21.91
C ASP A 38 0.25 -11.53 -20.68
N PHE A 39 1.38 -10.81 -20.73
CA PHE A 39 2.30 -10.70 -19.59
C PHE A 39 1.58 -10.17 -18.33
N ILE A 40 1.84 -10.81 -17.19
CA ILE A 40 1.21 -10.45 -15.91
C ILE A 40 1.91 -9.20 -15.35
N LYS A 41 1.14 -8.13 -15.22
CA LYS A 41 1.52 -6.87 -14.56
C LYS A 41 0.69 -6.77 -13.28
N GLY A 42 1.29 -7.24 -12.19
CA GLY A 42 0.62 -7.40 -10.91
C GLY A 42 0.93 -6.28 -9.91
N ALA A 43 0.00 -6.02 -8.99
CA ALA A 43 0.23 -5.25 -7.78
C ALA A 43 -0.38 -5.98 -6.57
N ASP A 44 0.27 -5.90 -5.41
CA ASP A 44 -0.34 -6.33 -4.14
C ASP A 44 -0.98 -5.12 -3.46
N ILE A 45 -2.29 -5.18 -3.22
CA ILE A 45 -3.06 -4.08 -2.61
C ILE A 45 -3.65 -4.46 -1.26
N SER A 46 -3.12 -5.49 -0.59
CA SER A 46 -3.77 -6.09 0.58
C SER A 46 -3.97 -5.08 1.73
N THR A 47 -3.07 -4.11 1.88
CA THR A 47 -3.17 -3.03 2.89
C THR A 47 -4.07 -1.86 2.49
N LEU A 48 -4.68 -1.87 1.29
CA LEU A 48 -5.38 -0.70 0.76
C LEU A 48 -6.56 -0.27 1.64
N LEU A 49 -7.41 -1.21 2.09
CA LEU A 49 -8.56 -0.86 2.94
C LEU A 49 -8.10 -0.27 4.28
N ASP A 50 -7.02 -0.78 4.84
CA ASP A 50 -6.47 -0.29 6.10
C ASP A 50 -5.86 1.11 5.93
N ALA A 51 -5.16 1.36 4.82
CA ALA A 51 -4.67 2.68 4.48
C ALA A 51 -5.82 3.70 4.30
N GLU A 52 -6.87 3.33 3.55
CA GLU A 52 -8.07 4.18 3.34
C GLU A 52 -8.80 4.46 4.67
N LYS A 53 -8.94 3.46 5.54
CA LYS A 53 -9.50 3.59 6.88
C LYS A 53 -8.71 4.60 7.73
N HIS A 54 -7.39 4.67 7.56
CA HIS A 54 -6.51 5.63 8.23
C HIS A 54 -6.33 6.95 7.46
N GLY A 55 -7.17 7.21 6.46
CA GLY A 55 -7.25 8.51 5.79
C GLY A 55 -6.30 8.70 4.61
N ALA A 56 -5.68 7.62 4.10
CA ALA A 56 -4.90 7.68 2.88
C ALA A 56 -5.76 8.19 1.72
N LYS A 57 -5.17 9.06 0.90
CA LYS A 57 -5.80 9.64 -0.30
C LYS A 57 -4.89 9.37 -1.48
N PHE A 58 -5.50 8.99 -2.60
CA PHE A 58 -4.79 8.65 -3.83
C PHE A 58 -5.21 9.60 -4.94
N PHE A 59 -4.24 9.93 -5.80
CA PHE A 59 -4.40 10.91 -6.86
C PHE A 59 -3.79 10.37 -8.14
N ASN A 60 -4.41 10.66 -9.28
CA ASN A 60 -3.88 10.31 -10.59
C ASN A 60 -2.78 11.29 -11.04
N HIS A 61 -2.22 11.08 -12.23
CA HIS A 61 -1.16 11.94 -12.82
C HIS A 61 -1.55 13.42 -12.97
N ASN A 62 -2.86 13.73 -13.00
CA ASN A 62 -3.39 15.09 -13.07
C ASN A 62 -3.69 15.69 -11.68
N ASN A 63 -3.17 15.07 -10.62
CA ASN A 63 -3.41 15.43 -9.23
C ASN A 63 -4.90 15.44 -8.83
N GLN A 64 -5.73 14.63 -9.50
CA GLN A 64 -7.14 14.49 -9.18
C GLN A 64 -7.38 13.28 -8.27
N PRO A 65 -8.19 13.41 -7.19
CA PRO A 65 -8.57 12.28 -6.36
C PRO A 65 -9.21 11.17 -7.20
N GLN A 66 -8.71 9.94 -7.08
CA GLN A 66 -9.23 8.80 -7.82
C GLN A 66 -9.01 7.51 -7.05
N ASP A 67 -9.90 6.53 -7.27
CA ASP A 67 -9.76 5.18 -6.74
C ASP A 67 -8.39 4.58 -7.16
N PRO A 68 -7.52 4.16 -6.22
CA PRO A 68 -6.20 3.64 -6.54
C PRO A 68 -6.24 2.39 -7.43
N ILE A 69 -7.28 1.58 -7.31
CA ILE A 69 -7.46 0.39 -8.16
C ILE A 69 -7.72 0.81 -9.62
N ALA A 70 -8.48 1.89 -9.84
CA ALA A 70 -8.67 2.49 -11.16
C ALA A 70 -7.39 3.14 -11.70
N ILE A 71 -6.59 3.80 -10.84
CA ILE A 71 -5.28 4.35 -11.22
C ILE A 71 -4.37 3.21 -11.71
N LEU A 72 -4.21 2.14 -10.92
CA LEU A 72 -3.41 0.97 -11.31
C LEU A 72 -3.88 0.38 -12.65
N LYS A 73 -5.19 0.27 -12.84
CA LYS A 73 -5.76 -0.23 -14.10
C LYS A 73 -5.40 0.67 -15.29
N ALA A 74 -5.51 1.98 -15.13
CA ALA A 74 -5.14 2.97 -16.15
C ALA A 74 -3.63 2.91 -16.49
N ASP A 75 -2.79 2.64 -15.49
CA ASP A 75 -1.35 2.45 -15.63
C ASP A 75 -0.96 1.04 -16.12
N GLY A 76 -1.96 0.22 -16.47
CA GLY A 76 -1.75 -1.04 -17.20
C GLY A 76 -1.60 -2.29 -16.32
N VAL A 77 -1.86 -2.20 -15.02
CA VAL A 77 -1.99 -3.38 -14.13
C VAL A 77 -3.14 -4.26 -14.58
N ASN A 78 -2.92 -5.56 -14.64
CA ASN A 78 -3.91 -6.54 -15.10
C ASN A 78 -4.16 -7.69 -14.09
N TYR A 79 -3.38 -7.76 -13.02
CA TYR A 79 -3.55 -8.68 -11.90
C TYR A 79 -3.43 -7.95 -10.56
N VAL A 80 -4.19 -8.43 -9.58
CA VAL A 80 -4.05 -7.99 -8.18
C VAL A 80 -3.77 -9.20 -7.31
N ARG A 81 -2.71 -9.13 -6.49
CA ARG A 81 -2.44 -10.08 -5.40
C ARG A 81 -3.13 -9.62 -4.13
N LEU A 82 -3.78 -10.56 -3.44
CA LEU A 82 -4.41 -10.31 -2.14
C LEU A 82 -3.98 -11.40 -1.16
N ARG A 83 -3.38 -10.97 -0.05
CA ARG A 83 -3.05 -11.83 1.09
C ARG A 83 -4.32 -12.20 1.84
N LEU A 84 -4.37 -13.42 2.38
CA LEU A 84 -5.46 -13.91 3.22
C LEU A 84 -4.92 -14.65 4.43
N TRP A 85 -5.23 -14.12 5.61
CA TRP A 85 -5.03 -14.75 6.91
C TRP A 85 -6.31 -15.42 7.38
N VAL A 86 -6.15 -16.44 8.24
CA VAL A 86 -7.29 -17.21 8.77
C VAL A 86 -8.04 -16.40 9.83
N ASP A 87 -7.35 -15.97 10.89
CA ASP A 87 -7.91 -15.10 11.94
C ASP A 87 -6.86 -14.12 12.50
N PRO A 88 -6.70 -12.92 11.89
CA PRO A 88 -5.66 -11.95 12.25
C PRO A 88 -5.99 -11.12 13.48
N LYS A 89 -6.36 -11.79 14.58
CA LYS A 89 -6.75 -11.19 15.86
C LYS A 89 -6.15 -11.97 17.03
N ASP A 90 -5.90 -11.27 18.12
CA ASP A 90 -5.57 -11.90 19.40
C ASP A 90 -6.82 -12.46 20.10
N ALA A 91 -6.61 -13.13 21.23
CA ALA A 91 -7.69 -13.73 22.02
C ALA A 91 -8.66 -12.69 22.62
N GLN A 92 -8.27 -11.42 22.69
CA GLN A 92 -9.10 -10.30 23.13
C GLN A 92 -9.81 -9.61 21.95
N GLY A 93 -9.69 -10.16 20.73
CA GLY A 93 -10.30 -9.64 19.52
C GLY A 93 -9.57 -8.43 18.92
N GLN A 94 -8.40 -8.05 19.45
CA GLN A 94 -7.60 -6.97 18.90
C GLN A 94 -6.91 -7.44 17.62
N ARG A 95 -7.01 -6.64 16.55
CA ARG A 95 -6.42 -6.98 15.26
C ARG A 95 -4.91 -6.85 15.30
N TYR A 96 -4.22 -7.69 14.54
CA TYR A 96 -2.75 -7.69 14.48
C TYR A 96 -2.16 -6.56 13.63
N GLY A 97 -2.96 -5.86 12.83
CA GLY A 97 -2.47 -4.85 11.89
C GLY A 97 -1.96 -5.47 10.59
N GLY A 98 -1.10 -4.75 9.86
CA GLY A 98 -0.55 -5.23 8.58
C GLY A 98 -1.59 -5.35 7.46
N GLY A 99 -2.68 -4.58 7.55
CA GLY A 99 -3.80 -4.60 6.60
C GLY A 99 -5.01 -5.40 7.07
N ASP A 100 -4.92 -6.14 8.18
CA ASP A 100 -6.04 -6.89 8.77
C ASP A 100 -6.73 -7.82 7.76
N ASN A 101 -5.93 -8.53 6.95
CA ASN A 101 -6.33 -9.25 5.74
C ASN A 101 -7.13 -10.53 6.02
N ASP A 102 -8.32 -10.38 6.60
CA ASP A 102 -9.31 -11.44 6.78
C ASP A 102 -10.16 -11.64 5.51
N LEU A 103 -10.96 -12.71 5.49
CA LEU A 103 -11.81 -13.05 4.33
C LEU A 103 -12.72 -11.89 3.91
N ALA A 104 -13.24 -11.10 4.85
CA ALA A 104 -14.14 -10.00 4.54
C ALA A 104 -13.39 -8.85 3.84
N ALA A 105 -12.23 -8.46 4.36
CA ALA A 105 -11.36 -7.45 3.74
C ALA A 105 -10.90 -7.90 2.34
N THR A 106 -10.43 -9.14 2.22
CA THR A 106 -9.97 -9.72 0.95
C THR A 106 -11.11 -9.78 -0.08
N LEU A 107 -12.33 -10.17 0.32
CA LEU A 107 -13.49 -10.18 -0.59
C LEU A 107 -13.89 -8.78 -1.05
N ALA A 108 -13.82 -7.77 -0.18
CA ALA A 108 -14.13 -6.39 -0.55
C ALA A 108 -13.14 -5.87 -1.61
N LEU A 109 -11.84 -6.11 -1.43
CA LEU A 109 -10.82 -5.75 -2.43
C LEU A 109 -10.96 -6.55 -3.72
N ALA A 110 -11.21 -7.86 -3.61
CA ALA A 110 -11.42 -8.73 -4.77
C ALA A 110 -12.58 -8.23 -5.65
N LYS A 111 -13.71 -7.85 -5.04
CA LYS A 111 -14.86 -7.29 -5.76
C LYS A 111 -14.50 -5.98 -6.47
N ARG A 112 -13.78 -5.07 -5.81
CA ARG A 112 -13.31 -3.80 -6.42
C ARG A 112 -12.37 -4.05 -7.60
N ALA A 113 -11.39 -4.93 -7.45
CA ALA A 113 -10.46 -5.29 -8.53
C ALA A 113 -11.17 -5.95 -9.72
N LYS A 114 -12.15 -6.84 -9.46
CA LYS A 114 -12.97 -7.45 -10.51
C LYS A 114 -13.85 -6.44 -11.23
N ALA A 115 -14.39 -5.44 -10.53
CA ALA A 115 -15.15 -4.35 -11.16
C ALA A 115 -14.30 -3.52 -12.14
N GLN A 116 -12.98 -3.44 -11.91
CA GLN A 116 -12.01 -2.82 -12.83
C GLN A 116 -11.49 -3.79 -13.93
N GLY A 117 -12.05 -5.00 -14.02
CA GLY A 117 -11.66 -5.99 -15.02
C GLY A 117 -10.27 -6.62 -14.80
N MET A 118 -9.72 -6.53 -13.58
CA MET A 118 -8.45 -7.19 -13.25
C MET A 118 -8.65 -8.64 -12.85
N LYS A 119 -7.61 -9.46 -13.07
CA LYS A 119 -7.55 -10.84 -12.56
C LYS A 119 -7.00 -10.84 -11.12
N LEU A 120 -7.20 -11.95 -10.40
CA LEU A 120 -6.81 -12.08 -9.01
C LEU A 120 -5.75 -13.17 -8.85
N LEU A 121 -4.81 -12.93 -7.95
CA LEU A 121 -3.94 -13.92 -7.33
C LEU A 121 -4.27 -13.92 -5.84
N LEU A 122 -4.96 -14.96 -5.39
CA LEU A 122 -5.26 -15.13 -3.96
C LEU A 122 -4.09 -15.85 -3.31
N ASP A 123 -3.54 -15.24 -2.27
CA ASP A 123 -2.38 -15.74 -1.56
C ASP A 123 -2.75 -16.17 -0.15
N PHE A 124 -2.89 -17.49 0.02
CA PHE A 124 -3.21 -18.10 1.31
C PHE A 124 -1.94 -18.22 2.14
N HIS A 125 -1.89 -17.49 3.24
CA HIS A 125 -0.79 -17.61 4.18
C HIS A 125 -0.87 -18.86 5.06
N TYR A 126 -2.04 -19.50 5.14
CA TYR A 126 -2.34 -20.61 6.06
C TYR A 126 -1.84 -20.32 7.49
N SER A 127 -1.96 -19.06 7.90
CA SER A 127 -1.56 -18.54 9.20
C SER A 127 -2.54 -17.45 9.60
N ASP A 128 -2.52 -17.10 10.88
CA ASP A 128 -3.23 -15.94 11.41
C ASP A 128 -2.45 -14.64 11.19
N PHE A 129 -1.18 -14.71 10.80
CA PHE A 129 -0.36 -13.52 10.54
C PHE A 129 0.70 -13.76 9.46
N TRP A 130 1.70 -12.87 9.39
CA TRP A 130 2.77 -12.94 8.39
C TRP A 130 3.42 -14.33 8.32
N THR A 131 3.56 -14.80 7.08
CA THR A 131 4.15 -16.08 6.72
C THR A 131 5.37 -15.80 5.87
N ASP A 132 6.55 -16.15 6.38
CA ASP A 132 7.86 -15.88 5.76
C ASP A 132 8.81 -17.05 6.09
N PRO A 133 10.05 -17.10 5.54
CA PRO A 133 10.95 -18.23 5.79
C PRO A 133 11.24 -18.52 7.28
N GLY A 134 11.13 -17.52 8.17
CA GLY A 134 11.32 -17.67 9.61
C GLY A 134 10.03 -17.81 10.41
N LYS A 135 8.85 -17.60 9.79
CA LYS A 135 7.54 -17.59 10.45
C LYS A 135 6.55 -18.41 9.64
N GLN A 136 6.22 -19.60 10.10
CA GLN A 136 5.24 -20.52 9.49
C GLN A 136 4.25 -21.02 10.55
N PHE A 137 3.68 -20.08 11.32
CA PHE A 137 2.81 -20.43 12.44
C PHE A 137 1.46 -20.93 11.95
N LYS A 138 1.02 -22.07 12.47
CA LYS A 138 -0.30 -22.62 12.23
C LYS A 138 -1.39 -21.68 12.78
N PRO A 139 -2.57 -21.56 12.12
CA PRO A 139 -3.71 -20.81 12.64
C PRO A 139 -4.17 -21.37 13.99
N LYS A 140 -4.57 -20.49 14.90
CA LYS A 140 -5.08 -20.84 16.23
C LYS A 140 -6.22 -21.86 16.17
N ALA A 141 -7.09 -21.74 15.17
CA ALA A 141 -8.25 -22.60 14.99
C ALA A 141 -7.93 -24.05 14.61
N TRP A 142 -6.70 -24.36 14.16
CA TRP A 142 -6.36 -25.67 13.62
C TRP A 142 -5.83 -26.67 14.66
N GLY A 143 -5.57 -26.22 15.90
CA GLY A 143 -5.20 -27.09 17.04
C GLY A 143 -3.89 -27.89 16.86
N GLU A 144 -3.49 -28.63 17.89
CA GLU A 144 -2.22 -29.38 18.00
C GLU A 144 -2.28 -30.79 17.36
N ASN A 145 -2.96 -30.97 16.22
CA ASN A 145 -3.14 -32.29 15.64
C ASN A 145 -1.99 -32.67 14.68
N GLY A 146 -0.79 -32.92 15.23
CA GLY A 146 0.17 -33.88 14.63
C GLY A 146 1.43 -33.35 13.94
N LEU A 147 1.80 -32.07 14.06
CA LEU A 147 3.10 -31.55 13.66
C LEU A 147 3.73 -30.83 14.86
N SER A 148 5.01 -31.06 15.15
CA SER A 148 5.65 -30.70 16.42
C SER A 148 5.59 -29.20 16.76
N ALA A 149 4.99 -28.89 17.92
CA ALA A 149 5.32 -27.92 18.99
C ALA A 149 6.23 -26.68 18.75
N ALA A 150 6.32 -26.14 17.52
CA ALA A 150 6.77 -24.77 17.31
C ALA A 150 5.61 -23.76 17.50
N GLU A 151 4.55 -24.19 18.16
CA GLU A 151 3.16 -23.76 17.96
C GLU A 151 2.61 -23.07 19.21
N ASN A 152 1.81 -22.02 19.00
CA ASN A 152 1.19 -21.12 20.01
C ASN A 152 2.10 -20.03 20.56
N HIS A 153 2.72 -19.24 19.68
CA HIS A 153 3.31 -17.96 20.07
C HIS A 153 2.39 -16.82 19.63
N ASP A 154 2.09 -15.87 20.53
CA ASP A 154 1.45 -14.60 20.13
C ASP A 154 2.39 -13.94 19.10
N PRO A 155 1.95 -13.72 17.85
CA PRO A 155 2.81 -13.21 16.79
C PRO A 155 3.39 -11.82 17.12
N ARG A 156 2.84 -11.11 18.12
CA ARG A 156 3.34 -9.82 18.62
C ARG A 156 4.57 -9.94 19.54
N LEU A 157 4.85 -11.10 20.11
CA LEU A 157 5.91 -11.27 21.11
C LEU A 157 7.33 -11.32 20.52
N HIS A 158 7.46 -11.29 19.19
CA HIS A 158 8.75 -11.06 18.50
C HIS A 158 8.58 -9.97 17.44
N PRO A 159 8.53 -8.68 17.83
CA PRO A 159 8.60 -7.57 16.90
C PRO A 159 10.05 -7.42 16.45
N ARG A 160 10.57 -8.38 15.67
CA ARG A 160 11.70 -8.03 14.81
C ARG A 160 11.10 -7.20 13.69
N HIS A 161 11.26 -5.89 13.87
CA HIS A 161 11.04 -4.78 12.96
C HIS A 161 10.09 -5.12 11.82
N ASP A 162 8.89 -4.54 11.90
CA ASP A 162 8.02 -4.31 10.77
C ASP A 162 8.85 -4.19 9.49
N CYS A 163 8.54 -5.03 8.50
CA CYS A 163 9.10 -4.84 7.17
C CYS A 163 8.89 -3.37 6.82
N PRO A 164 9.95 -2.56 6.69
CA PRO A 164 9.76 -1.17 6.32
C PRO A 164 9.09 -1.19 4.95
N LEU A 165 7.92 -0.55 4.87
CA LEU A 165 7.27 -0.24 3.61
C LEU A 165 8.21 0.61 2.73
#